data_AF-A0A6C0JG18-F1
#
_entry.id   AF-A0A6C0JG18-F1
#
_cell.length_a   1.000
_cell.length_b   1.000
_cell.length_c   1.000
_cell.angle_alpha   90.00
_cell.angle_beta   90.00
_cell.angle_gamma   90.00
#
_symmetry.space_group_name_H-M   'P 1'
#
loop_
_entity.id
_entity.type
_entity.pdbx_description
1 polymer ?
#
loop_
_entity_poly.entity_id
_entity_poly.type
_entity_poly.pdbx_seq_one_letter_code
_entity_poly.pdbx_strand_id
1 'polypeptide(L)'
;MHTPFILNTVQRALQATTNVMPINFYLDPDYDLIQFEEGYDKPPREVFYAKYNELLNTHKYKVFREQRNKKLTESDFMMLSDYPKEDLEEWKVYRQALRDLPSVTEDPENPVWPTPPNA
;
A
#
# COMPACT_ATOMS: atom_id res chain seq x y z
N MET A 1 -3.46 11.64 10.58
CA MET A 1 -4.76 11.03 10.18
C MET A 1 -4.44 9.68 9.57
N HIS A 2 -4.85 8.58 10.19
CA HIS A 2 -4.70 7.25 9.58
C HIS A 2 -5.57 7.17 8.33
N THR A 3 -5.07 6.58 7.24
CA THR A 3 -5.87 6.41 6.03
C THR A 3 -7.11 5.56 6.35
N PRO A 4 -8.27 5.80 5.69
CA PRO A 4 -9.50 5.02 5.93
C PRO A 4 -9.30 3.50 5.81
N PHE A 5 -8.29 3.08 5.04
CA PHE A 5 -7.90 1.70 4.90
C PHE A 5 -7.24 1.11 6.17
N ILE A 6 -6.29 1.82 6.78
CA ILE A 6 -5.62 1.35 8.02
C ILE A 6 -6.66 1.13 9.11
N LEU A 7 -7.63 2.04 9.20
CA LEU A 7 -8.76 1.92 10.11
C LEU A 7 -9.58 0.64 9.88
N ASN A 8 -9.74 0.18 8.64
CA ASN A 8 -10.48 -1.05 8.32
C ASN A 8 -9.62 -2.33 8.44
N THR A 9 -8.29 -2.21 8.55
CA THR A 9 -7.38 -3.37 8.46
C THR A 9 -7.52 -4.31 9.66
N VAL A 10 -7.70 -3.77 10.87
CA VAL A 10 -7.96 -4.57 12.09
C VAL A 10 -9.25 -5.38 11.95
N GLN A 11 -10.32 -4.75 11.49
CA GLN A 11 -11.60 -5.42 11.25
C GLN A 11 -11.47 -6.57 10.25
N ARG A 12 -10.71 -6.36 9.16
CA ARG A 12 -10.48 -7.40 8.14
C ARG A 12 -9.62 -8.54 8.64
N ALA A 13 -8.62 -8.24 9.47
CA ALA A 13 -7.81 -9.27 10.12
C ALA A 13 -8.66 -10.13 11.06
N LEU A 14 -9.55 -9.50 11.84
CA LEU A 14 -10.52 -10.21 12.68
C LEU A 14 -11.43 -11.13 11.85
N GLN A 15 -12.10 -10.59 10.83
CA GLN A 15 -12.97 -11.37 9.94
C GLN A 15 -12.28 -12.56 9.25
N ALA A 16 -10.97 -12.47 9.01
CA ALA A 16 -10.20 -13.52 8.36
C ALA A 16 -9.63 -14.56 9.35
N THR A 17 -9.60 -14.25 10.65
CA THR A 17 -8.98 -15.10 11.68
C THR A 17 -9.99 -15.66 12.68
N THR A 18 -11.20 -15.11 12.72
CA THR A 18 -12.28 -15.53 13.63
C THR A 18 -13.58 -15.78 12.91
N ASN A 19 -14.37 -16.70 13.45
CA ASN A 19 -15.71 -17.02 12.92
C ASN A 19 -16.79 -16.04 13.41
N VAL A 20 -16.54 -15.40 14.55
CA VAL A 20 -17.44 -14.43 15.19
C VAL A 20 -16.71 -13.12 15.36
N MET A 21 -17.40 -11.99 15.21
CA MET A 21 -16.81 -10.67 15.43
C MET A 21 -16.80 -10.32 16.93
N PRO A 22 -15.74 -9.65 17.43
CA PRO A 22 -15.69 -9.19 18.81
C PRO A 22 -16.77 -8.13 19.09
N ILE A 23 -17.24 -8.08 20.35
CA ILE A 23 -18.21 -7.09 20.82
C ILE A 23 -17.60 -5.69 20.73
N ASN A 24 -16.37 -5.56 21.21
CA ASN A 24 -15.63 -4.31 21.26
C ASN A 24 -14.22 -4.55 20.71
N PHE A 25 -13.81 -3.66 19.80
CA PHE A 25 -12.44 -3.59 19.31
C PHE A 25 -12.16 -2.17 18.82
N TYR A 26 -10.89 -1.80 18.82
CA TYR A 26 -10.44 -0.52 18.27
C TYR A 26 -9.85 -0.75 16.88
N LEU A 27 -9.83 0.31 16.08
CA LEU A 27 -9.22 0.28 14.75
C LEU A 27 -7.68 0.40 14.82
N ASP A 28 -7.14 0.51 16.03
CA ASP A 28 -5.74 0.38 16.39
C ASP A 28 -5.39 -1.12 16.56
N PRO A 29 -4.23 -1.60 16.06
CA PRO A 29 -3.80 -3.00 16.18
C PRO A 29 -3.48 -3.49 17.61
N ASP A 30 -3.97 -2.83 18.66
CA ASP A 30 -3.83 -3.31 20.03
C ASP A 30 -4.70 -4.55 20.28
N TYR A 31 -4.06 -5.72 20.18
CA TYR A 31 -4.68 -7.02 20.36
C TYR A 31 -5.33 -7.18 21.73
N ASP A 32 -4.79 -6.54 22.76
CA ASP A 32 -5.26 -6.70 24.13
C ASP A 32 -6.61 -6.02 24.37
N LEU A 33 -6.96 -5.02 23.56
CA LEU A 33 -8.25 -4.32 23.60
C LEU A 33 -9.38 -5.07 22.90
N ILE A 34 -9.09 -6.15 22.18
CA ILE A 34 -10.09 -6.93 21.45
C ILE A 34 -10.87 -7.80 22.45
N GLN A 35 -12.20 -7.69 22.50
CA GLN A 35 -13.04 -8.43 23.45
C GLN A 35 -14.14 -9.21 22.73
N PHE A 36 -14.20 -10.52 22.97
CA PHE A 36 -15.22 -11.42 22.43
C PHE A 36 -16.31 -11.71 23.48
N GLU A 37 -17.45 -12.21 23.00
CA GLU A 37 -18.49 -12.75 23.87
C GLU A 37 -18.01 -13.95 24.67
N GLU A 38 -18.60 -14.14 25.85
CA GLU A 38 -18.29 -15.26 26.73
C GLU A 38 -18.59 -16.58 26.01
N GLY A 39 -17.61 -17.49 26.00
CA GLY A 39 -17.67 -18.75 25.25
C GLY A 39 -16.96 -18.74 23.89
N TYR A 40 -16.39 -17.62 23.46
CA TYR A 40 -15.54 -17.55 22.27
C TYR A 40 -14.10 -17.20 22.61
N ASP A 41 -13.16 -17.96 22.05
CA ASP A 41 -11.74 -17.72 22.21
C ASP A 41 -11.22 -16.66 21.23
N LYS A 42 -10.30 -15.83 21.71
CA LYS A 42 -9.55 -14.90 20.85
C LYS A 42 -8.67 -15.69 19.88
N PRO A 43 -8.50 -15.22 18.63
CA PRO A 43 -7.53 -15.84 17.72
C PRO A 43 -6.13 -15.70 18.32
N PRO A 44 -5.20 -16.65 18.12
CA PRO A 44 -3.84 -16.50 18.61
C PRO A 44 -3.21 -15.18 18.14
N ARG A 45 -2.48 -14.49 19.04
CA ARG A 45 -1.85 -13.18 18.78
C ARG A 45 -1.03 -13.20 17.48
N GLU A 46 -0.26 -14.27 17.28
CA GLU A 46 0.57 -14.47 16.10
C GLU A 46 -0.25 -14.54 14.81
N VAL A 47 -1.33 -15.32 14.79
CA VAL A 47 -2.22 -15.46 13.62
C VAL A 47 -2.87 -14.13 13.26
N PHE A 48 -3.31 -13.38 14.28
CA PHE A 48 -3.88 -12.05 14.09
C PHE A 48 -2.89 -11.07 13.46
N TYR A 49 -1.69 -10.93 14.03
CA TYR A 49 -0.68 -10.00 13.49
C TYR A 49 -0.14 -10.44 12.13
N ALA A 50 0.00 -11.74 11.88
CA ALA A 50 0.38 -12.24 10.56
C ALA A 50 -0.62 -11.76 9.50
N LYS A 51 -1.92 -11.92 9.76
CA LYS A 51 -2.96 -11.48 8.84
C LYS A 51 -3.04 -9.96 8.71
N TYR A 52 -2.92 -9.24 9.82
CA TYR A 52 -2.86 -7.78 9.84
C TYR A 52 -1.71 -7.25 8.97
N ASN A 53 -0.51 -7.78 9.16
CA ASN A 53 0.69 -7.38 8.42
C ASN A 53 0.58 -7.72 6.93
N GLU A 54 0.03 -8.88 6.59
CA GLU A 54 -0.25 -9.28 5.20
C GLU A 54 -1.17 -8.26 4.50
N LEU A 55 -2.29 -7.92 5.13
CA LEU A 55 -3.26 -6.96 4.61
C LEU A 55 -2.67 -5.55 4.50
N LEU A 56 -1.91 -5.14 5.51
CA LEU A 56 -1.22 -3.86 5.54
C LEU A 56 -0.21 -3.77 4.38
N ASN A 57 0.69 -4.76 4.24
CA ASN A 57 1.69 -4.79 3.17
C ASN A 57 1.03 -4.79 1.78
N THR A 58 -0.01 -5.59 1.59
CA THR A 58 -0.77 -5.61 0.33
C THR A 58 -1.28 -4.22 -0.04
N HIS A 59 -1.80 -3.48 0.93
CA HIS A 59 -2.27 -2.13 0.70
C HIS A 59 -1.16 -1.13 0.42
N LYS A 60 -0.06 -1.18 1.20
CA LYS A 60 1.10 -0.33 0.95
C LYS A 60 1.57 -0.48 -0.50
N TYR A 61 1.72 -1.71 -0.98
CA TYR A 61 2.08 -1.98 -2.37
C TYR A 61 1.01 -1.54 -3.38
N LYS A 62 -0.27 -1.61 -3.05
CA LYS A 62 -1.35 -1.10 -3.91
C LYS A 62 -1.21 0.41 -4.08
N VAL A 63 -1.14 1.17 -2.98
CA VAL A 63 -0.98 2.63 -2.99
C VAL A 63 0.29 3.04 -3.72
N PHE A 64 1.39 2.32 -3.46
CA PHE A 64 2.66 2.53 -4.15
C PHE A 64 2.52 2.38 -5.68
N ARG A 65 1.88 1.30 -6.14
CA ARG A 65 1.61 1.08 -7.58
C ARG A 65 0.70 2.15 -8.18
N GLU A 66 -0.27 2.65 -7.42
CA GLU A 66 -1.15 3.76 -7.83
C GLU A 66 -0.36 5.06 -8.02
N GLN A 67 0.53 5.41 -7.08
CA GLN A 67 1.40 6.59 -7.21
C GLN A 67 2.34 6.48 -8.42
N ARG A 68 2.95 5.31 -8.63
CA ARG A 68 3.75 5.04 -9.82
C ARG A 68 2.93 5.22 -11.10
N ASN A 69 1.72 4.64 -11.15
CA ASN A 69 0.84 4.78 -12.31
C ASN A 69 0.49 6.24 -12.58
N LYS A 70 0.20 7.01 -11.53
CA LYS A 70 -0.03 8.46 -11.63
C LYS A 70 1.15 9.19 -12.27
N LYS A 71 2.39 8.95 -11.80
CA LYS A 71 3.60 9.57 -12.38
C LYS A 71 3.85 9.16 -13.84
N LEU A 72 3.52 7.91 -14.20
CA LEU A 72 3.55 7.45 -15.60
C LEU A 72 2.49 8.16 -16.44
N THR A 73 1.26 8.32 -15.94
CA THR A 73 0.22 9.07 -16.65
C THR A 73 0.57 10.55 -16.81
N GLU A 74 1.13 11.17 -15.78
CA GLU A 74 1.57 12.58 -15.81
C GLU A 74 2.68 12.82 -16.82
N SER A 75 3.52 11.83 -17.09
CA SER A 75 4.61 11.92 -18.09
C SER A 75 4.24 11.32 -19.45
N ASP A 76 2.99 10.92 -19.66
CA ASP A 76 2.58 10.20 -20.86
C ASP A 76 2.65 11.05 -22.13
N PHE A 77 2.29 12.33 -22.00
CA PHE A 77 2.32 13.28 -23.11
C PHE A 77 3.73 13.51 -23.69
N MET A 78 4.78 13.30 -22.88
CA MET A 78 6.18 13.40 -23.31
C MET A 78 6.58 12.31 -24.32
N MET A 79 5.79 11.24 -24.44
CA MET A 79 6.03 10.14 -25.38
C MET A 79 5.28 10.32 -26.72
N LEU A 80 4.49 11.39 -26.86
CA LEU A 80 3.75 11.66 -28.10
C LEU A 80 4.70 12.05 -29.24
N SER A 81 4.40 11.61 -30.46
CA SER A 81 5.21 11.87 -31.66
C SER A 81 5.43 13.35 -31.95
N ASP A 82 4.47 14.17 -31.52
CA ASP A 82 4.32 15.58 -31.85
C ASP A 82 4.97 16.50 -30.79
N TYR A 83 5.45 15.96 -29.67
CA TYR A 83 6.16 16.72 -28.64
C TYR A 83 7.61 16.99 -29.08
N PRO A 84 8.14 18.22 -28.90
CA PRO A 84 9.52 18.56 -29.28
C PRO A 84 10.53 17.71 -28.49
N LYS A 85 11.41 17.00 -29.21
CA LYS A 85 12.12 15.80 -28.75
C LYS A 85 13.50 16.02 -28.13
N GLU A 86 13.75 17.16 -27.48
CA GLU A 86 15.11 17.43 -26.96
C GLU A 86 15.47 16.48 -25.80
N ASP A 87 14.52 16.14 -24.92
CA ASP A 87 14.78 15.31 -23.73
C ASP A 87 14.11 13.92 -23.78
N LEU A 88 13.76 13.43 -24.97
CA LEU A 88 12.98 12.19 -25.14
C LEU A 88 13.65 10.97 -24.48
N GLU A 89 14.98 10.85 -24.60
CA GLU A 89 15.73 9.75 -24.00
C GLU A 89 15.75 9.84 -22.47
N GLU A 90 15.84 11.05 -21.89
CA GLU A 90 15.78 11.25 -20.44
C GLU A 90 14.39 10.86 -19.90
N TRP A 91 13.33 11.22 -20.61
CA TRP A 91 11.97 10.82 -20.25
C TRP A 91 11.76 9.31 -20.35
N LYS A 92 12.38 8.62 -21.33
CA LYS A 92 12.36 7.15 -21.40
C LYS A 92 13.05 6.52 -20.20
N VAL A 93 14.23 7.03 -19.82
CA VAL A 93 14.98 6.56 -18.65
C VAL A 93 14.17 6.77 -17.37
N TYR A 94 13.59 7.96 -17.17
CA TYR A 94 12.72 8.25 -16.04
C TYR A 94 11.51 7.31 -15.96
N ARG A 95 10.79 7.11 -17.06
CA ARG A 95 9.62 6.21 -17.12
C ARG A 95 10.02 4.74 -16.92
N GLN A 96 11.21 4.33 -17.36
CA GLN A 96 11.72 3.00 -17.10
C GLN A 96 12.05 2.82 -15.61
N ALA A 97 12.77 3.77 -15.00
CA ALA A 97 13.05 3.76 -13.57
C ALA A 97 11.75 3.67 -12.74
N LEU A 98 10.69 4.41 -13.10
CA LEU A 98 9.38 4.28 -12.46
C LEU A 98 8.78 2.86 -12.56
N ARG A 99 8.98 2.15 -13.68
CA ARG A 99 8.46 0.78 -13.83
C ARG A 99 9.25 -0.23 -13.03
N ASP A 100 10.55 0.00 -12.85
CA ASP A 100 11.45 -0.89 -12.12
C ASP A 100 11.32 -0.73 -10.61
N LEU A 101 10.85 0.43 -10.13
CA LEU A 101 10.66 0.76 -8.72
C LEU A 101 10.02 -0.33 -7.83
N PRO A 102 8.91 -1.01 -8.19
CA PRO A 102 8.32 -2.04 -7.33
C PRO A 102 9.20 -3.24 -7.03
N SER A 103 10.17 -3.53 -7.89
CA SER A 103 11.12 -4.63 -7.69
C SER A 103 12.34 -4.22 -6.87
N VAL A 104 12.62 -2.91 -6.77
CA VAL A 104 13.80 -2.36 -6.08
C VAL A 104 13.45 -1.60 -4.79
N THR A 105 12.17 -1.55 -4.42
CA THR A 105 11.68 -0.83 -3.23
C THR A 105 11.47 -1.81 -2.07
N GLU A 106 12.29 -1.65 -1.02
CA GLU A 106 12.14 -2.39 0.24
C GLU A 106 10.98 -1.83 1.10
N ASP A 107 10.83 -0.49 1.15
CA ASP A 107 9.75 0.19 1.87
C ASP A 107 8.77 0.91 0.91
N PRO A 108 7.59 0.31 0.60
CA PRO A 108 6.59 0.93 -0.26
C PRO A 108 5.93 2.19 0.32
N GLU A 109 6.09 2.50 1.62
CA GLU A 109 5.58 3.75 2.21
C GLU A 109 6.51 4.94 2.01
N ASN A 110 7.82 4.69 1.95
CA ASN A 110 8.84 5.72 1.76
C ASN A 110 9.76 5.41 0.57
N PRO A 111 9.21 5.23 -0.65
CA PRO A 111 10.02 4.94 -1.82
C PRO A 111 10.85 6.15 -2.27
N VAL A 112 12.05 5.87 -2.76
CA VAL A 112 12.89 6.87 -3.44
C VAL A 112 12.42 6.97 -4.89
N TRP A 113 11.70 8.04 -5.23
CA TRP A 113 11.24 8.27 -6.60
C TRP A 113 12.35 8.84 -7.48
N PRO A 114 12.44 8.45 -8.76
CA PRO A 114 13.33 9.12 -9.71
C PRO A 114 12.86 10.57 -9.90
N THR A 115 13.81 11.47 -10.14
CA THR A 115 13.53 12.87 -10.45
C THR A 115 13.11 12.98 -11.91
N PRO A 116 12.00 13.65 -12.25
CA PRO A 116 11.65 13.90 -13.64
C PRO A 116 12.74 14.76 -14.30
N PRO A 117 13.00 14.58 -15.61
CA PRO A 117 13.82 15.51 -16.39
C PRO A 117 13.29 16.94 -16.25
N ASN A 118 14.15 17.94 -16.45
CA ASN A 118 13.70 19.33 -16.48
C ASN A 118 12.63 19.46 -17.58
N ALA A 119 11.47 19.99 -17.20
CA ALA A 119 10.41 20.38 -18.11
C ALA A 119 10.52 21.87 -18.44
#